data_AF-A0A1Q7GUW7-F1
#
_entry.id   AF-A0A1Q7GUW7-F1
#
_cell.length_a   1.000
_cell.length_b   1.000
_cell.length_c   1.000
_cell.angle_alpha   90.00
_cell.angle_beta   90.00
_cell.angle_gamma   90.00
#
_symmetry.space_group_name_H-M   'P 1'
#
loop_
_entity.id
_entity.type
_entity.pdbx_description
1 polymer ?
#
loop_
_entity_poly.entity_id
_entity_poly.type
_entity_poly.pdbx_seq_one_letter_code
_entity_poly.pdbx_strand_id
1 'polypeptide(L)'
;MNRLLLAVALSALAVSPAVAQGHGPKKAFLIEPSHAMSVTRDVLVHQGFEIVRVEQSGNDQVVYYRAGNKGKGKGKGPPMKFVVRQMGSHVVFVDTPQPILVEINLKLKS
;
A
#
# COMPACT_ATOMS: atom_id res chain seq x y z
N MET A 1 -30.90 -7.39 -56.69
CA MET A 1 -30.83 -6.36 -55.61
C MET A 1 -30.51 -7.11 -54.32
N ASN A 2 -29.24 -7.40 -54.06
CA ASN A 2 -28.38 -6.77 -53.04
C ASN A 2 -29.09 -6.41 -51.73
N ARG A 3 -28.65 -6.75 -50.52
CA ARG A 3 -27.70 -7.73 -49.95
C ARG A 3 -27.89 -7.53 -48.44
N LEU A 4 -28.12 -8.61 -47.70
CA LEU A 4 -28.19 -8.67 -46.24
C LEU A 4 -26.90 -8.05 -45.64
N LEU A 5 -27.01 -7.10 -44.70
CA LEU A 5 -25.87 -6.68 -43.87
C LEU A 5 -26.29 -6.65 -42.39
N LEU A 6 -25.84 -7.70 -41.70
CA LEU A 6 -25.73 -7.84 -40.27
C LEU A 6 -24.74 -6.79 -39.74
N ALA A 7 -25.15 -5.96 -38.77
CA ALA A 7 -24.23 -5.12 -38.00
C ALA A 7 -24.15 -5.67 -36.57
N VAL A 8 -23.15 -6.52 -36.31
CA VAL A 8 -22.71 -6.89 -34.96
C VAL A 8 -21.53 -5.99 -34.64
N ALA A 9 -21.71 -5.05 -33.71
CA ALA A 9 -20.64 -4.17 -33.26
C ALA A 9 -20.56 -4.13 -31.72
N LEU A 10 -19.79 -5.09 -31.22
CA LEU A 10 -18.77 -4.98 -30.18
C LEU A 10 -19.13 -4.26 -28.87
N SER A 11 -19.54 -5.05 -27.88
CA SER A 11 -19.65 -4.67 -26.48
C SER A 11 -18.27 -4.35 -25.89
N ALA A 12 -18.03 -3.08 -25.55
CA ALA A 12 -16.85 -2.67 -24.78
C ALA A 12 -17.02 -3.10 -23.31
N LEU A 13 -16.35 -4.19 -22.92
CA LEU A 13 -16.21 -4.58 -21.52
C LEU A 13 -15.23 -3.61 -20.84
N ALA A 14 -15.77 -2.58 -20.21
CA ALA A 14 -15.01 -1.73 -19.30
C ALA A 14 -14.64 -2.53 -18.04
N VAL A 15 -13.43 -3.08 -18.01
CA VAL A 15 -12.86 -3.68 -16.79
C VAL A 15 -12.33 -2.54 -15.93
N SER A 16 -13.15 -2.04 -15.00
CA SER A 16 -12.70 -1.12 -13.96
C SER A 16 -11.83 -1.88 -12.95
N PRO A 17 -10.62 -1.39 -12.59
CA PRO A 17 -9.87 -1.98 -11.49
C PRO A 17 -10.61 -1.66 -10.19
N ALA A 18 -11.16 -2.70 -9.57
CA ALA A 18 -11.71 -2.62 -8.22
C ALA A 18 -10.58 -2.30 -7.24
N VAL A 19 -10.44 -1.02 -6.89
CA VAL A 19 -9.63 -0.59 -5.74
C VAL A 19 -10.36 -1.04 -4.48
N ALA A 20 -10.00 -2.21 -3.98
CA ALA A 20 -10.43 -2.69 -2.67
C ALA A 20 -9.91 -1.71 -1.59
N GLN A 21 -10.76 -0.76 -1.21
CA GLN A 21 -10.50 0.22 -0.16
C GLN A 21 -10.67 -0.46 1.20
N GLY A 22 -9.59 -1.08 1.69
CA GLY A 22 -9.57 -1.75 2.99
C GLY A 22 -9.64 -0.74 4.14
N HIS A 23 -10.81 -0.63 4.78
CA HIS A 23 -11.00 0.05 6.06
C HIS A 23 -10.36 -0.80 7.18
N GLY A 24 -9.04 -0.71 7.33
CA GLY A 24 -8.32 -1.31 8.47
C GLY A 24 -8.52 -0.50 9.76
N PRO A 25 -8.54 -1.15 10.94
CA PRO A 25 -8.68 -0.46 12.22
C PRO A 25 -7.50 0.47 12.48
N LYS A 26 -7.78 1.75 12.79
CA LYS A 26 -6.79 2.77 13.12
C LYS A 26 -6.26 2.53 14.54
N LYS A 27 -4.95 2.27 14.69
CA LYS A 27 -4.29 2.18 16.00
C LYS A 27 -3.30 3.34 16.16
N ALA A 28 -3.33 3.99 17.33
CA ALA A 28 -2.45 5.09 17.71
C ALA A 28 -1.33 4.60 18.64
N PHE A 29 -0.09 5.01 18.39
CA PHE A 29 1.11 4.64 19.15
C PHE A 29 1.84 5.88 19.67
N LEU A 30 2.00 6.03 20.98
CA LEU A 30 2.83 7.08 21.61
C LEU A 30 4.32 6.83 21.33
N ILE A 31 4.76 7.09 20.10
CA ILE A 31 6.09 6.74 19.60
C ILE A 31 6.63 7.89 18.77
N GLU A 32 7.94 8.14 18.89
CA GLU A 32 8.65 9.11 18.07
C GLU A 32 8.50 8.77 16.56
N PRO A 33 8.14 9.73 15.69
CA PRO A 33 7.94 9.48 14.26
C PRO A 33 9.13 8.84 13.54
N SER A 34 10.36 9.22 13.93
CA SER A 34 11.60 8.67 13.37
C SER A 34 11.72 7.16 13.64
N HIS A 35 11.41 6.73 14.87
CA HIS A 35 11.43 5.34 15.28
C HIS A 35 10.33 4.53 14.57
N ALA A 36 9.12 5.08 14.47
CA ALA A 36 8.02 4.44 13.74
C ALA A 36 8.40 4.17 12.26
N MET A 37 9.10 5.11 11.62
CA MET A 37 9.56 4.95 10.23
C MET A 37 10.70 3.95 10.09
N SER A 38 11.62 3.88 11.05
CA SER A 38 12.67 2.85 11.05
C SER A 38 12.06 1.44 11.12
N VAL A 39 11.16 1.21 12.08
CA VAL A 39 10.46 -0.08 12.25
C VAL A 39 9.65 -0.42 11.00
N THR A 40 8.98 0.56 10.41
CA THR A 40 8.22 0.38 9.17
C THR A 40 9.10 -0.13 8.03
N ARG A 41 10.29 0.45 7.86
CA ARG A 41 11.25 0.02 6.83
C ARG A 41 11.70 -1.42 7.06
N ASP A 42 12.04 -1.77 8.30
CA ASP A 42 12.50 -3.10 8.66
C ASP A 42 11.43 -4.16 8.40
N VAL A 43 10.17 -3.89 8.78
CA VAL A 43 9.04 -4.79 8.52
C VAL A 43 8.82 -4.97 7.02
N LEU A 44 8.84 -3.90 6.23
CA LEU A 44 8.65 -4.00 4.78
C LEU A 44 9.73 -4.87 4.13
N VAL A 45 11.01 -4.64 4.47
CA VAL A 45 12.12 -5.45 3.96
C VAL A 45 11.99 -6.91 4.40
N HIS A 46 11.66 -7.15 5.66
CA HIS A 46 11.47 -8.50 6.20
C HIS A 46 10.36 -9.28 5.48
N GLN A 47 9.25 -8.61 5.14
CA GLN A 47 8.17 -9.21 4.35
C GLN A 47 8.49 -9.33 2.84
N GLY A 48 9.65 -8.82 2.43
CA GLY A 48 10.14 -8.84 1.06
C GLY A 48 9.48 -7.82 0.14
N PHE A 49 9.07 -6.69 0.73
CA PHE A 49 8.72 -5.46 0.02
C PHE A 49 9.92 -4.51 -0.02
N GLU A 50 9.85 -3.54 -0.91
CA GLU A 50 10.78 -2.41 -0.98
C GLU A 50 10.01 -1.10 -0.95
N ILE A 51 10.54 -0.10 -0.26
CA ILE A 51 10.03 1.27 -0.32
C ILE A 51 10.51 1.89 -1.63
N VAL A 52 9.57 2.42 -2.41
CA VAL A 52 9.82 3.10 -3.68
C VAL A 52 9.95 4.60 -3.48
N ARG A 53 9.11 5.17 -2.62
CA ARG A 53 9.07 6.60 -2.32
C ARG A 53 8.44 6.83 -0.95
N VAL A 54 8.93 7.82 -0.24
CA VAL A 54 8.22 8.42 0.90
C VAL A 54 7.91 9.86 0.51
N GLU A 55 6.64 10.23 0.59
CA GLU A 55 6.18 11.58 0.29
C GLU A 55 5.66 12.24 1.56
N GLN A 56 6.18 13.42 1.89
CA GLN A 56 5.68 14.23 3.00
C GLN A 56 4.45 15.01 2.52
N SER A 57 3.32 14.87 3.22
CA SER A 57 2.07 15.57 2.94
C SER A 57 1.55 16.21 4.23
N GLY A 58 1.96 17.45 4.48
CA GLY A 58 1.73 18.10 5.78
C GLY A 58 2.40 17.33 6.91
N ASN A 59 1.63 16.93 7.92
CA ASN A 59 2.10 16.09 9.03
C ASN A 59 2.05 14.58 8.73
N ASP A 60 1.56 14.18 7.56
CA ASP A 60 1.44 12.78 7.16
C ASP A 60 2.63 12.39 6.25
N GLN A 61 3.02 11.13 6.33
CA GLN A 61 3.96 10.50 5.40
C GLN A 61 3.24 9.42 4.59
N VAL A 62 3.26 9.56 3.27
CA VAL A 62 2.73 8.55 2.34
C VAL A 62 3.87 7.63 1.94
N VAL A 63 3.79 6.37 2.34
CA VAL A 63 4.80 5.35 2.05
C VAL A 63 4.36 4.56 0.83
N TYR A 64 5.07 4.75 -0.28
CA TYR A 64 4.90 3.96 -1.49
C TYR A 64 5.86 2.77 -1.45
N TYR A 65 5.35 1.56 -1.60
CA TYR A 65 6.12 0.33 -1.52
C TYR A 65 5.63 -0.69 -2.56
N ARG A 66 6.46 -1.67 -2.90
CA ARG A 66 6.06 -2.74 -3.83
C ARG A 66 6.73 -4.05 -3.48
N ALA A 67 6.28 -5.15 -4.08
CA ALA A 67 6.96 -6.43 -3.94
C ALA A 67 8.41 -6.34 -4.44
N GLY A 68 9.35 -6.84 -3.64
CA GLY A 68 10.71 -7.08 -4.10
C GLY A 68 10.75 -8.24 -5.10
N ASN A 69 11.85 -8.34 -5.85
CA ASN A 69 11.99 -9.38 -6.88
C ASN A 69 12.18 -10.80 -6.29
N LYS A 70 12.50 -10.95 -5.00
CA LYS A 70 12.74 -12.23 -4.30
C LYS A 70 13.56 -13.27 -5.11
N GLY A 71 14.46 -12.80 -6.00
CA GLY A 71 15.23 -13.66 -6.92
C GLY A 71 14.44 -14.31 -8.07
N LYS A 72 13.19 -13.93 -8.34
CA LYS A 72 12.27 -14.66 -9.25
C LYS A 72 12.08 -14.04 -10.65
N GLY A 73 12.80 -12.98 -11.02
CA GLY A 73 12.93 -12.49 -12.40
C GLY A 73 11.67 -11.97 -13.13
N LYS A 74 10.45 -12.08 -12.58
CA LYS A 74 9.18 -11.71 -13.24
C LYS A 74 8.76 -10.26 -13.06
N GLY A 75 9.70 -9.37 -12.74
CA GLY A 75 9.42 -7.97 -12.41
C GLY A 75 8.81 -7.78 -11.02
N LYS A 76 8.74 -6.52 -10.60
CA LYS A 76 8.20 -6.12 -9.30
C LYS A 76 6.71 -5.83 -9.45
N GLY A 77 5.90 -6.27 -8.50
CA GLY A 77 4.45 -5.99 -8.49
C GLY A 77 4.14 -4.49 -8.50
N PRO A 78 2.87 -4.10 -8.70
CA PRO A 78 2.48 -2.69 -8.72
C PRO A 78 2.83 -2.00 -7.39
N PRO A 79 3.15 -0.69 -7.41
CA PRO A 79 3.31 0.07 -6.18
C PRO A 79 1.99 0.18 -5.42
N MET A 80 2.06 -0.08 -4.13
CA MET A 80 1.04 0.10 -3.12
C MET A 80 1.41 1.30 -2.24
N LYS A 81 0.47 1.81 -1.46
CA LYS A 81 0.74 2.87 -0.48
C LYS A 81 -0.05 2.68 0.80
N PHE A 82 0.48 3.21 1.89
CA PHE A 82 -0.25 3.48 3.13
C PHE A 82 0.22 4.80 3.71
N VAL A 83 -0.51 5.32 4.70
CA VAL A 83 -0.19 6.61 5.32
C VAL A 83 0.22 6.42 6.76
N VAL A 84 1.31 7.07 7.13
CA VAL A 84 1.79 7.22 8.49
C VAL A 84 1.41 8.63 8.93
N ARG A 85 0.36 8.73 9.74
CA ARG A 85 -0.17 10.01 10.24
C ARG A 85 0.43 10.35 11.59
N GLN A 86 1.05 11.51 11.69
CA GLN A 86 1.53 12.03 12.97
C GLN A 86 0.41 12.81 13.67
N MET A 87 0.13 12.43 14.92
CA MET A 87 -0.89 13.04 15.78
C MET A 87 -0.23 13.46 17.10
N GLY A 88 0.38 14.65 17.12
CA GLY A 88 1.10 15.15 18.29
C GLY A 88 2.28 14.23 18.66
N SER A 89 2.19 13.56 19.81
CA SER A 89 3.19 12.62 20.34
C SER A 89 3.01 11.17 19.87
N HIS A 90 2.02 10.89 19.00
CA HIS A 90 1.75 9.54 18.53
C HIS A 90 1.64 9.43 17.01
N VAL A 91 1.81 8.21 16.50
CA VAL A 91 1.70 7.85 15.09
C VAL A 91 0.54 6.89 14.87
N VAL A 92 -0.19 7.09 13.77
CA VAL A 92 -1.29 6.22 13.33
C VAL A 92 -0.99 5.70 11.93
N PHE A 93 -1.07 4.38 11.76
CA PHE A 93 -0.99 3.73 10.45
C PHE A 93 -2.37 3.63 9.82
N VAL A 94 -2.54 4.23 8.64
CA VAL A 94 -3.81 4.32 7.91
C VAL A 94 -3.69 3.54 6.59
N ASP A 95 -4.72 2.78 6.24
CA ASP A 95 -4.79 1.92 5.04
C ASP A 95 -3.60 0.94 4.92
N THR A 96 -3.01 0.56 6.06
CA THR A 96 -1.90 -0.39 6.11
C THR A 96 -2.46 -1.81 6.09
N PRO A 97 -1.99 -2.69 5.17
CA PRO A 97 -2.42 -4.08 5.17
C PRO A 97 -2.18 -4.76 6.52
N GLN A 98 -3.15 -5.57 6.94
CA GLN A 98 -3.15 -6.19 8.26
C GLN A 98 -1.85 -6.97 8.60
N PRO A 99 -1.23 -7.74 7.68
CA PRO A 99 0.03 -8.44 7.98
C PRO A 99 1.19 -7.49 8.29
N ILE A 100 1.28 -6.36 7.59
CA ILE A 100 2.31 -5.33 7.84
C ILE A 100 2.03 -4.65 9.18
N LEU A 101 0.77 -4.26 9.42
CA LEU A 101 0.37 -3.58 10.64
C LEU A 101 0.60 -4.44 11.89
N VAL A 102 0.29 -5.73 11.84
CA VAL A 102 0.51 -6.65 12.97
C VAL A 102 1.99 -6.72 13.34
N GLU A 103 2.87 -6.87 12.36
CA GLU A 103 4.31 -6.97 12.62
C GLU A 103 4.91 -5.65 13.12
N ILE A 104 4.49 -4.52 12.56
CA ILE A 104 4.83 -3.19 13.07
C ILE A 104 4.43 -3.08 14.54
N ASN A 105 3.20 -3.47 14.89
CA ASN A 105 2.71 -3.39 16.26
C ASN A 105 3.51 -4.26 17.24
N LEU A 106 4.03 -5.40 16.79
CA LEU A 106 4.88 -6.28 17.62
C LEU A 106 6.24 -5.62 17.87
N LYS A 107 6.87 -5.07 16.83
CA LYS A 107 8.19 -4.42 16.93
C LYS A 107 8.17 -3.07 17.65
N LEU A 108 7.03 -2.37 17.65
CA LEU A 108 6.87 -1.11 18.37
C LEU A 108 6.58 -1.28 19.88
N LYS A 109 6.21 -2.49 20.31
CA LYS A 109 5.94 -2.80 21.71
C LYS A 109 7.16 -3.33 22.47
N SER A 110 8.14 -3.85 21.75
CA SER A 110 9.43 -4.33 22.28
C SER A 110 10.37 -3.17 22.53
#